data_AF-A0AAD7VXF9-F1
#
_entry.id   AF-A0AAD7VXF9-F1
#
_cell.length_a   1.000
_cell.length_b   1.000
_cell.length_c   1.000
_cell.angle_alpha   90.00
_cell.angle_beta   90.00
_cell.angle_gamma   90.00
#
_symmetry.space_group_name_H-M   'P 1'
#
loop_
_entity.id
_entity.type
_entity.pdbx_description
1 polymer ?
#
loop_
_entity_poly.entity_id
_entity_poly.type
_entity_poly.pdbx_seq_one_letter_code
_entity_poly.pdbx_strand_id
1 'polypeptide(L)'
;MRCVEEPRANSSTLNKDKDQLQRDYDAVVVKFPFLDQYCPLRSQKKVCRPCPEGWKQRNSTCYYFSTEEKSWQDSRSDCLKQGADLVITESEEEQDFIFKHTREGFYWIGLSDSETEGIWLWVDGTPLQKDKA
;
A
#
# COMPACT_ATOMS: atom_id res chain seq x y z
N MET A 1 -49.73 1.99 18.81
CA MET A 1 -48.69 1.96 19.87
C MET A 1 -47.64 0.93 19.47
N ARG A 2 -46.35 1.21 19.69
CA ARG A 2 -45.24 0.38 19.19
C ARG A 2 -44.71 -0.58 20.25
N CYS A 3 -44.36 -1.80 19.82
CA CYS A 3 -43.19 -2.56 20.28
C CYS A 3 -42.39 -2.99 19.05
N VAL A 4 -41.07 -2.90 19.15
CA VAL A 4 -40.07 -3.34 18.17
C VAL A 4 -39.51 -4.66 18.67
N GLU A 5 -39.53 -5.70 17.84
CA GLU A 5 -38.84 -6.96 18.11
C GLU A 5 -37.58 -7.04 17.24
N GLU A 6 -36.47 -7.51 17.81
CA GLU A 6 -35.26 -7.85 17.06
C GLU A 6 -35.53 -9.03 16.12
N PRO A 7 -35.07 -8.99 14.86
CA PRO A 7 -35.16 -10.15 14.00
C PRO A 7 -34.18 -11.22 14.50
N ARG A 8 -34.70 -12.40 14.88
CA ARG A 8 -33.90 -13.61 15.12
C ARG A 8 -33.12 -13.94 13.85
N ALA A 9 -31.85 -13.57 13.80
CA ALA A 9 -30.90 -14.19 12.90
C ALA A 9 -30.74 -15.67 13.34
N ASN A 10 -30.99 -16.61 12.43
CA ASN A 10 -30.83 -18.04 12.68
C ASN A 10 -29.33 -18.34 12.88
N SER A 11 -28.96 -18.91 14.03
CA SER A 11 -27.59 -19.33 14.38
C SER A 11 -26.91 -20.14 13.27
N SER A 12 -27.66 -20.93 12.51
CA SER A 12 -27.12 -21.69 11.38
C SER A 12 -26.68 -20.83 10.19
N THR A 13 -27.28 -19.65 9.96
CA THR A 13 -26.85 -18.70 8.93
C THR A 13 -25.60 -17.96 9.39
N LEU A 14 -25.56 -17.50 10.65
CA LEU A 14 -24.36 -16.87 11.21
C LEU A 14 -23.15 -17.80 11.21
N ASN A 15 -23.36 -19.08 11.51
CA ASN A 15 -22.28 -20.06 11.47
C ASN A 15 -21.79 -20.31 10.04
N LYS A 16 -22.70 -20.34 9.04
CA LYS A 16 -22.32 -20.44 7.62
C LYS A 16 -21.53 -19.23 7.14
N ASP A 17 -21.93 -18.02 7.55
CA ASP A 17 -21.23 -16.78 7.19
C ASP A 17 -19.86 -16.72 7.85
N LYS A 18 -19.76 -17.17 9.12
CA LYS A 18 -18.48 -17.31 9.83
C LYS A 18 -17.57 -18.33 9.15
N ASP A 19 -18.10 -19.48 8.75
CA ASP A 19 -17.32 -20.50 8.03
C ASP A 19 -16.87 -19.99 6.66
N GLN A 20 -17.68 -19.18 6.00
CA GLN A 20 -17.33 -18.57 4.72
C GLN A 20 -16.21 -17.53 4.88
N LEU A 21 -16.35 -16.62 5.85
CA LEU A 21 -15.31 -15.63 6.16
C LEU A 21 -13.99 -16.30 6.57
N GLN A 22 -14.06 -17.41 7.30
CA GLN A 22 -12.87 -18.17 7.67
C GLN A 22 -12.18 -18.78 6.45
N ARG A 23 -12.94 -19.38 5.52
CA ARG A 23 -12.38 -19.92 4.27
C ARG A 23 -11.72 -18.84 3.41
N ASP A 24 -12.37 -17.69 3.28
CA ASP A 24 -11.84 -16.58 2.50
C ASP A 24 -10.58 -16.00 3.14
N TYR A 25 -10.54 -15.92 4.48
CA TYR A 25 -9.35 -15.55 5.24
C TYR A 25 -8.19 -16.53 5.01
N ASP A 26 -8.44 -17.83 5.12
CA ASP A 26 -7.41 -18.87 4.94
C ASP A 26 -6.84 -18.84 3.51
N ALA A 27 -7.69 -18.61 2.50
CA ALA A 27 -7.26 -18.46 1.12
C ALA A 27 -6.36 -17.23 0.90
N VAL A 28 -6.66 -16.11 1.56
CA VAL A 28 -5.83 -14.89 1.51
C VAL A 28 -4.48 -15.10 2.17
N VAL A 29 -4.44 -15.77 3.32
CA VAL A 29 -3.19 -16.09 4.04
C VAL A 29 -2.27 -16.98 3.19
N VAL A 30 -2.82 -18.00 2.53
CA VAL A 30 -2.04 -18.87 1.62
C VAL A 30 -1.52 -18.11 0.40
N LYS A 31 -2.31 -17.18 -0.14
CA LYS A 31 -1.97 -16.43 -1.35
C LYS A 31 -0.88 -15.38 -1.10
N PHE A 32 -0.76 -14.86 0.11
CA PHE A 32 0.14 -13.77 0.46
C PHE A 32 0.97 -14.08 1.72
N PRO A 33 1.89 -15.06 1.67
CA PRO A 33 2.70 -15.45 2.85
C PRO A 33 3.58 -14.31 3.39
N PHE A 34 3.87 -13.33 2.54
CA PHE A 34 4.63 -12.12 2.89
C PHE A 34 3.87 -11.19 3.85
N LEU A 35 2.52 -11.22 3.89
CA LEU A 35 1.73 -10.37 4.78
C LEU A 35 2.00 -10.67 6.27
N ASP A 36 2.21 -11.94 6.63
CA ASP A 36 2.54 -12.34 8.01
C ASP A 36 3.96 -11.92 8.44
N GLN A 37 4.88 -11.78 7.47
CA GLN A 37 6.24 -11.30 7.72
C GLN A 37 6.26 -9.82 8.14
N TYR A 38 5.38 -9.00 7.56
CA TYR A 38 5.36 -7.54 7.76
C TYR A 38 4.24 -7.06 8.71
N CYS A 39 3.10 -7.75 8.77
CA CYS A 39 1.97 -7.38 9.63
C CYS A 39 1.21 -8.62 10.14
N PRO A 40 1.79 -9.38 11.10
CA PRO A 40 1.15 -10.56 11.65
C PRO A 40 -0.12 -10.19 12.44
N LEU A 41 -1.19 -10.93 12.18
CA LEU A 41 -2.41 -10.85 12.98
C LEU A 41 -2.22 -11.63 14.28
N ARG A 42 -1.75 -10.97 15.34
CA ARG A 42 -1.73 -11.54 16.70
C ARG A 42 -2.99 -11.12 17.44
N SER A 43 -3.82 -12.10 17.81
CA SER A 43 -4.91 -11.94 18.78
C SER A 43 -5.87 -10.80 18.42
N GLN A 44 -6.32 -10.76 17.15
CA GLN A 44 -7.26 -9.77 16.62
C GLN A 44 -6.78 -8.30 16.65
N LYS A 45 -5.48 -8.06 16.87
CA LYS A 45 -4.88 -6.74 16.68
C LYS A 45 -3.86 -6.79 15.54
N LYS A 46 -4.09 -5.95 14.53
CA LYS A 46 -3.17 -5.70 13.41
C LYS A 46 -1.93 -4.98 13.96
N VAL A 47 -0.88 -5.72 14.26
CA VAL A 47 0.41 -5.15 14.70
C VAL A 47 1.34 -5.17 13.49
N CYS A 48 1.32 -4.09 12.71
CA CYS A 48 2.31 -3.92 11.66
C CYS A 48 3.64 -3.56 12.31
N ARG A 49 4.74 -4.15 11.79
CA ARG A 49 6.07 -3.75 12.26
C ARG A 49 6.27 -2.26 11.97
N PRO A 50 6.87 -1.50 12.90
CA PRO A 50 7.24 -0.13 12.62
C PRO A 50 8.23 -0.09 11.45
N CYS A 51 8.18 0.99 10.68
CA CYS A 51 9.13 1.19 9.58
C CYS A 51 10.57 1.26 10.10
N PRO A 52 11.58 0.92 9.26
CA PRO A 52 12.98 1.07 9.63
C PRO A 52 13.30 2.52 10.03
N GLU A 53 14.38 2.71 10.78
CA GLU A 53 14.83 4.05 11.17
C GLU A 53 15.06 4.93 9.93
N GLY A 54 14.59 6.18 9.98
CA GLY A 54 14.62 7.11 8.85
C GLY A 54 13.45 7.00 7.86
N TRP A 55 12.61 5.97 7.96
CA TRP A 55 11.43 5.79 7.11
C TRP A 55 10.17 6.35 7.77
N LYS A 56 9.25 6.91 6.96
CA LYS A 56 7.95 7.39 7.40
C LYS A 56 6.88 6.34 7.16
N GLN A 57 6.09 6.07 8.19
CA GLN A 57 4.99 5.11 8.10
C GLN A 57 3.69 5.82 7.71
N ARG A 58 3.00 5.29 6.70
CA ARG A 58 1.58 5.57 6.45
C ARG A 58 0.87 4.24 6.22
N ASN A 59 -0.14 3.96 7.04
CA ASN A 59 -0.84 2.67 7.06
C ASN A 59 0.15 1.50 7.20
N SER A 60 0.15 0.59 6.23
CA SER A 60 1.05 -0.57 6.15
C SER A 60 2.24 -0.34 5.20
N THR A 61 2.49 0.89 4.78
CA THR A 61 3.54 1.24 3.80
C THR A 61 4.58 2.16 4.45
N CYS A 62 5.85 1.93 4.10
CA CYS A 62 6.98 2.72 4.55
C CYS A 62 7.54 3.55 3.38
N TYR A 63 7.79 4.83 3.64
CA TYR A 63 8.28 5.78 2.64
C TYR A 63 9.64 6.33 3.08
N TYR A 64 10.60 6.31 2.17
CA TYR A 64 11.92 6.92 2.38
C TYR A 64 12.03 8.19 1.57
N PHE A 65 12.42 9.28 2.23
CA PHE A 65 12.65 10.57 1.60
C PHE A 65 14.16 10.82 1.62
N SER A 66 14.80 10.64 0.46
CA SER A 66 16.24 10.87 0.31
C SER A 66 16.60 12.30 0.66
N THR A 67 17.74 12.50 1.31
CA THR A 67 18.36 13.81 1.53
C THR A 67 19.42 14.15 0.47
N GLU A 68 19.67 13.23 -0.45
CA GLU A 68 20.68 13.36 -1.50
C GLU A 68 20.02 13.64 -2.87
N GLU A 69 20.59 14.59 -3.61
CA GLU A 69 20.20 14.90 -4.99
C GLU A 69 20.93 13.98 -5.97
N LYS A 70 20.17 13.25 -6.79
CA LYS A 70 20.68 12.24 -7.74
C LYS A 70 19.90 12.26 -9.04
N SER A 71 20.44 11.60 -10.07
CA SER A 71 19.67 11.31 -11.29
C SER A 71 18.52 10.34 -10.96
N TRP A 72 17.49 10.31 -11.82
CA TRP A 72 16.37 9.38 -11.64
C TRP A 72 16.85 7.92 -11.56
N GLN A 73 17.79 7.55 -12.43
CA GLN A 73 18.37 6.20 -12.49
C GLN A 73 19.13 5.85 -11.21
N ASP A 74 19.96 6.77 -10.70
CA ASP A 74 20.73 6.55 -9.48
C ASP A 74 19.82 6.49 -8.25
N SER A 75 18.80 7.36 -8.18
CA SER A 75 17.77 7.31 -7.13
C SER A 75 17.04 5.97 -7.11
N ARG A 76 16.63 5.47 -8.29
CA ARG A 76 15.98 4.15 -8.39
C ARG A 76 16.91 3.03 -7.94
N SER A 77 18.17 3.05 -8.39
CA SER A 77 19.17 2.04 -7.98
C SER A 77 19.34 1.99 -6.47
N ASP A 78 19.36 3.14 -5.80
CA ASP A 78 19.51 3.19 -4.34
C ASP A 78 18.25 2.78 -3.58
N CYS A 79 17.05 3.05 -4.11
CA CYS A 79 15.82 2.47 -3.58
C CYS A 79 15.85 0.94 -3.66
N LEU A 80 16.27 0.39 -4.82
CA LEU A 80 16.37 -1.06 -5.04
C LEU A 80 17.40 -1.72 -4.11
N LYS A 81 18.54 -1.08 -3.85
CA LYS A 81 19.55 -1.57 -2.87
C LYS A 81 18.98 -1.65 -1.44
N GLN A 82 18.00 -0.82 -1.13
CA GLN A 82 17.31 -0.80 0.18
C GLN A 82 16.08 -1.73 0.23
N GLY A 83 15.82 -2.49 -0.83
CA GLY A 83 14.66 -3.39 -0.90
C GLY A 83 13.33 -2.69 -1.17
N ALA A 84 13.37 -1.48 -1.74
CA ALA A 84 12.21 -0.69 -2.17
C ALA A 84 12.33 -0.31 -3.65
N ASP A 85 11.37 0.45 -4.19
CA ASP A 85 11.47 1.10 -5.50
C ASP A 85 10.95 2.54 -5.38
N LEU A 86 11.12 3.36 -6.42
CA LEU A 86 10.54 4.70 -6.45
C LEU A 86 9.01 4.64 -6.36
N VAL A 87 8.42 5.61 -5.68
CA VAL A 87 6.99 5.58 -5.34
C VAL A 87 6.10 5.65 -6.58
N ILE A 88 5.09 4.79 -6.63
CA ILE A 88 3.95 4.87 -7.54
C ILE A 88 2.80 5.49 -6.76
N THR A 89 2.15 6.50 -7.33
CA THR A 89 1.07 7.22 -6.65
C THR A 89 -0.29 6.69 -7.10
N GLU A 90 -1.00 6.01 -6.20
CA GLU A 90 -2.27 5.34 -6.55
C GLU A 90 -3.52 6.10 -6.08
N SER A 91 -3.35 7.08 -5.18
CA SER A 91 -4.46 7.82 -4.59
C SER A 91 -4.11 9.28 -4.27
N GLU A 92 -5.12 10.15 -4.27
CA GLU A 92 -4.97 11.55 -3.87
C GLU A 92 -4.45 11.68 -2.42
N GLU A 93 -4.95 10.84 -1.51
CA GLU A 93 -4.49 10.81 -0.13
C GLU A 93 -3.00 10.43 0.00
N GLU A 94 -2.49 9.61 -0.91
CA GLU A 94 -1.08 9.26 -0.97
C GLU A 94 -0.23 10.42 -1.49
N GLN A 95 -0.71 11.06 -2.55
CA GLN A 95 -0.11 12.27 -3.08
C GLN A 95 0.00 13.36 -2.00
N ASP A 96 -1.06 13.58 -1.23
CA ASP A 96 -1.08 14.54 -0.12
C ASP A 96 -0.08 14.20 0.98
N PHE A 97 0.06 12.91 1.30
CA PHE A 97 1.04 12.45 2.29
C PHE A 97 2.47 12.72 1.81
N ILE A 98 2.77 12.38 0.56
CA ILE A 98 4.08 12.63 -0.06
C ILE A 98 4.35 14.14 -0.07
N PHE A 99 3.40 14.93 -0.56
CA PHE A 99 3.53 16.38 -0.68
C PHE A 99 3.81 17.06 0.67
N LYS A 100 3.22 16.59 1.76
CA LYS A 100 3.51 17.10 3.13
C LYS A 100 4.96 16.90 3.55
N HIS A 101 5.64 15.87 3.04
CA HIS A 101 7.02 15.54 3.38
C HIS A 101 8.05 16.05 2.36
N THR A 102 7.60 16.48 1.18
CA THR A 102 8.46 16.98 0.09
C THR A 102 8.34 18.50 -0.12
N ARG A 103 7.71 19.25 0.81
CA ARG A 103 7.40 20.68 0.63
C ARG A 103 8.61 21.56 0.34
N GLU A 104 9.79 21.13 0.73
CA GLU A 104 11.03 21.93 0.67
C GLU A 104 11.92 21.57 -0.51
N GLY A 105 11.50 20.67 -1.42
CA GLY A 105 12.35 20.25 -2.54
C GLY A 105 11.67 19.45 -3.64
N PHE A 106 12.46 19.09 -4.65
CA PHE A 106 12.04 18.22 -5.74
C PHE A 106 12.51 16.80 -5.46
N TYR A 107 11.61 15.84 -5.63
CA TYR A 107 11.87 14.43 -5.36
C TYR A 107 11.48 13.60 -6.58
N TRP A 108 12.30 12.61 -6.91
CA TRP A 108 11.96 11.64 -7.95
C TRP A 108 10.86 10.70 -7.48
N ILE A 109 9.93 10.43 -8.39
CA ILE A 109 8.90 9.39 -8.26
C ILE A 109 9.11 8.32 -9.32
N GLY A 110 8.36 7.23 -9.23
CA GLY A 110 8.52 6.06 -10.10
C GLY A 110 8.05 6.24 -11.54
N LEU A 111 7.82 7.46 -12.02
CA LEU A 111 7.30 7.73 -13.35
C LEU A 111 8.44 8.17 -14.28
N SER A 112 8.58 7.52 -15.44
CA SER A 112 9.61 7.85 -16.44
C SER A 112 9.18 7.47 -17.85
N ASP A 113 9.70 8.16 -18.86
CA ASP A 113 9.61 7.82 -20.28
C ASP A 113 10.99 7.50 -20.90
N SER A 114 12.00 7.24 -20.07
CA SER A 114 13.38 7.00 -20.49
C SER A 114 13.56 5.80 -21.45
N GLU A 115 12.64 4.84 -21.42
CA GLU A 115 12.64 3.69 -22.35
C GLU A 115 12.14 4.08 -23.75
N THR A 116 11.13 4.95 -23.84
CA THR A 116 10.58 5.42 -25.11
C THR A 116 9.94 6.77 -24.89
N GLU A 117 10.57 7.82 -25.43
CA GLU A 117 10.11 9.20 -25.34
C GLU A 117 8.60 9.32 -25.69
N GLY A 118 7.84 9.95 -24.80
CA GLY A 118 6.39 10.12 -24.95
C GLY A 118 5.54 8.95 -24.45
N ILE A 119 6.14 7.82 -24.04
CA ILE A 119 5.47 6.70 -23.37
C ILE A 119 5.88 6.69 -21.90
N TRP A 120 5.02 7.25 -21.05
CA TRP A 120 5.23 7.28 -19.60
C TRP A 120 4.82 5.97 -18.95
N LEU A 121 5.80 5.34 -18.29
CA LEU A 121 5.64 4.11 -17.53
C LEU A 121 6.02 4.32 -16.07
N TRP A 122 5.30 3.63 -15.20
CA TRP A 122 5.70 3.45 -13.81
C TRP A 122 6.83 2.42 -13.70
N VAL A 123 7.56 2.42 -12.58
CA VAL A 123 8.65 1.48 -12.32
C VAL A 123 8.23 0.01 -12.32
N ASP A 124 6.94 -0.28 -12.17
CA ASP A 124 6.33 -1.62 -12.29
C ASP A 124 5.95 -2.00 -13.74
N GLY A 125 6.19 -1.11 -14.70
CA GLY A 125 5.89 -1.27 -16.12
C GLY A 125 4.46 -0.90 -16.52
N THR A 126 3.62 -0.45 -15.58
CA THR A 126 2.25 -0.03 -15.91
C THR A 126 2.26 1.34 -16.60
N PRO A 127 1.43 1.55 -17.63
CA PRO A 127 1.36 2.85 -18.30
C PRO A 127 0.63 3.88 -17.43
N LEU A 128 1.03 5.14 -17.55
CA LEU A 128 0.29 6.25 -16.95
C LEU A 128 -1.13 6.31 -17.53
N GLN A 129 -2.14 6.10 -16.67
CA GLN A 129 -3.55 6.23 -17.05
C GLN A 129 -3.90 7.72 -17.20
N LYS A 130 -4.46 8.11 -18.36
CA LYS A 130 -4.77 9.51 -18.67
C LYS A 130 -6.19 9.94 -18.25
N ASP A 131 -6.91 9.07 -17.52
CA ASP A 131 -8.38 9.15 -17.46
C ASP A 131 -8.87 9.40 -16.03
N LYS A 132 -8.46 10.53 -15.44
CA LYS A 132 -9.20 11.19 -14.35
C LYS A 132 -9.11 12.70 -14.55
N ALA A 133 -9.89 13.20 -15.51
CA ALA A 133 -10.23 14.61 -15.64
C ALA A 133 -11.41 14.94 -14.73
#